data_AF-A0A942Q460-F1
#
_entry.id   AF-A0A942Q460-F1
#
_cell.length_a   1.000
_cell.length_b   1.000
_cell.length_c   1.000
_cell.angle_alpha   90.00
_cell.angle_beta   90.00
_cell.angle_gamma   90.00
#
_symmetry.space_group_name_H-M   'P 1'
#
loop_
_entity.id
_entity.type
_entity.pdbx_description
1 polymer ?
#
loop_
_entity_poly.entity_id
_entity_poly.type
_entity_poly.pdbx_seq_one_letter_code
_entity_poly.pdbx_strand_id
1 'polypeptide(L)' 'MKIEELNQQSLGKALIQASMTALHQKKQTLQETMVSLNSYPENELEWNFIKDLCTLTSEEIAEKWYGANREDIGFYFKE' A
#
# COMPACT_ATOMS: atom_id res chain seq x y z
N MET A 1 -1.08 -1.60 12.80
CA MET A 1 -1.57 -2.50 11.75
C MET A 1 -0.41 -3.38 11.36
N LYS A 2 -0.63 -4.67 11.16
CA LYS A 2 0.41 -5.63 10.82
C LYS A 2 0.13 -6.25 9.47
N ILE A 3 1.17 -6.57 8.71
CA ILE A 3 1.00 -7.15 7.37
C ILE A 3 0.25 -8.49 7.42
N GLU A 4 0.37 -9.24 8.52
CA GLU A 4 -0.34 -10.51 8.72
C GLU A 4 -1.86 -10.35 8.85
N GLU A 5 -2.35 -9.13 9.06
CA GLU A 5 -3.78 -8.80 9.14
C GLU A 5 -4.40 -8.58 7.75
N LEU A 6 -3.58 -8.46 6.70
CA LEU A 6 -4.06 -8.24 5.33
C LEU A 6 -4.68 -9.50 4.73
N ASN A 7 -5.82 -9.33 4.07
CA ASN A 7 -6.41 -10.36 3.24
C ASN A 7 -5.82 -10.26 1.81
N GLN A 8 -5.15 -11.33 1.36
CA GLN A 8 -4.51 -11.36 0.05
C GLN A 8 -5.47 -11.11 -1.12
N GLN A 9 -6.71 -11.62 -1.05
CA GLN A 9 -7.71 -11.39 -2.12
C GLN A 9 -8.21 -9.95 -2.13
N SER A 10 -8.49 -9.38 -0.96
CA SER A 10 -8.86 -7.97 -0.82
C SER A 10 -7.73 -7.06 -1.30
N LEU A 11 -6.48 -7.42 -1.01
CA LEU A 11 -5.30 -6.66 -1.42
C LEU A 11 -5.16 -6.65 -2.94
N GLY A 12 -5.32 -7.82 -3.58
CA GLY A 12 -5.32 -7.91 -5.03
C GLY A 12 -6.43 -7.08 -5.67
N LYS A 13 -7.65 -7.13 -5.12
CA LYS A 13 -8.79 -6.31 -5.60
C LYS A 13 -8.50 -4.82 -5.47
N ALA A 14 -8.03 -4.37 -4.30
CA ALA A 14 -7.73 -2.98 -4.04
C ALA A 14 -6.63 -2.44 -4.98
N LEU A 15 -5.58 -3.24 -5.25
CA LEU A 15 -4.50 -2.87 -6.16
C LEU A 15 -4.99 -2.71 -7.61
N ILE A 16 -5.83 -3.63 -8.09
CA ILE A 16 -6.44 -3.55 -9.42
C ILE A 16 -7.34 -2.32 -9.52
N GLN A 17 -8.17 -2.06 -8.51
CA GLN A 17 -9.06 -0.90 -8.48
C GLN A 17 -8.29 0.43 -8.49
N ALA A 18 -7.23 0.55 -7.68
CA ALA A 18 -6.36 1.72 -7.66
C ALA A 18 -5.73 1.97 -9.05
N SER A 19 -5.18 0.91 -9.65
CA SER A 19 -4.55 0.98 -10.97
C SER A 19 -5.54 1.37 -12.07
N MET A 20 -6.74 0.78 -12.08
CA MET A 20 -7.81 1.13 -13.02
C MET A 20 -8.27 2.58 -12.85
N THR A 21 -8.35 3.07 -11.60
CA THR A 21 -8.73 4.45 -11.32
C THR A 21 -7.68 5.42 -11.84
N ALA A 22 -6.39 5.13 -11.63
CA ALA A 22 -5.29 5.96 -12.14
C ALA A 22 -5.31 6.03 -13.67
N LEU A 23 -5.50 4.88 -14.34
CA LEU A 23 -5.65 4.82 -15.80
C LEU A 23 -6.86 5.61 -16.29
N HIS A 24 -8.01 5.51 -15.60
CA HIS A 24 -9.23 6.22 -15.97
C HIS A 24 -9.08 7.74 -15.84
N GLN A 25 -8.34 8.21 -14.84
CA GLN A 25 -8.08 9.64 -14.61
C GLN A 25 -7.05 10.24 -15.61
N LYS A 26 -6.46 9.41 -16.49
CA LYS A 26 -5.67 9.78 -17.69
C LYS A 26 -4.46 10.70 -17.49
N LYS A 27 -4.14 11.12 -16.26
CA LYS A 27 -3.07 12.11 -15.98
C LYS A 27 -2.40 11.95 -14.63
N GLN A 28 -2.68 10.88 -13.89
CA GLN A 28 -2.12 10.69 -12.55
C GLN A 28 -1.31 9.40 -12.50
N THR A 29 -0.11 9.51 -11.94
CA THR A 29 0.64 8.34 -11.47
C THR A 29 -0.20 7.60 -10.43
N LEU A 30 0.07 6.30 -10.25
CA LEU A 30 -0.59 5.52 -9.20
C LEU A 30 -0.45 6.21 -7.83
N GLN A 31 0.72 6.79 -7.55
CA GLN A 31 0.97 7.59 -6.35
C GLN A 31 0.03 8.79 -6.21
N GLU A 32 -0.10 9.64 -7.23
CA GLU A 32 -1.01 10.80 -7.19
C GLU A 32 -2.48 10.38 -7.02
N THR A 33 -2.87 9.28 -7.66
CA THR A 33 -4.20 8.69 -7.48
C THR A 33 -4.40 8.19 -6.05
N MET A 34 -3.43 7.49 -5.45
CA MET A 34 -3.54 7.01 -4.07
C MET A 34 -3.53 8.15 -3.03
N VAL A 35 -2.85 9.26 -3.31
CA VAL A 35 -2.88 10.46 -2.47
C VAL A 35 -4.27 11.12 -2.52
N SER A 36 -4.86 11.23 -3.71
CA SER A 36 -6.14 11.93 -3.93
C SER A 36 -7.39 11.12 -3.54
N LEU A 37 -7.29 9.80 -3.43
CA LEU A 37 -8.42 8.95 -3.07
C LEU A 37 -8.67 8.88 -1.55
N ASN A 38 -9.95 9.11 -1.19
CA ASN A 38 -10.64 8.66 0.02
C ASN A 38 -10.31 7.20 0.39
N SER A 39 -10.27 6.81 1.67
CA SER A 39 -10.23 5.38 2.02
C SER A 39 -11.47 4.67 1.47
N TYR A 40 -11.30 3.42 1.05
CA TYR A 40 -12.40 2.57 0.63
C TYR A 40 -12.90 1.75 1.82
N PRO A 41 -14.18 1.87 2.23
CA PRO A 41 -14.67 1.27 3.48
C PRO A 41 -14.70 -0.26 3.46
N GLU A 42 -14.79 -0.90 2.29
CA GLU A 42 -14.89 -2.36 2.19
C GLU A 42 -13.53 -3.09 2.33
N ASN A 43 -12.41 -2.40 2.11
CA ASN A 43 -11.05 -2.96 2.22
C ASN A 43 -10.08 -1.90 2.77
N GLU A 44 -10.48 -1.21 3.84
CA GLU A 44 -9.76 -0.03 4.34
C GLU A 44 -8.31 -0.36 4.71
N LEU A 45 -8.07 -1.53 5.31
CA LEU A 45 -6.74 -1.96 5.71
C LEU A 45 -5.82 -2.19 4.49
N GLU A 46 -6.28 -2.93 3.50
CA GLU A 46 -5.54 -3.18 2.26
C GLU A 46 -5.33 -1.91 1.44
N TRP A 47 -6.34 -1.04 1.42
CA TRP A 47 -6.25 0.27 0.78
C TRP A 47 -5.17 1.13 1.43
N ASN A 48 -5.13 1.16 2.76
CA ASN A 48 -4.11 1.88 3.52
C ASN A 48 -2.71 1.32 3.25
N PHE A 49 -2.57 0.00 3.15
CA PHE A 49 -1.30 -0.62 2.77
C PHE A 49 -0.83 -0.21 1.36
N ILE A 50 -1.72 -0.24 0.36
CA ILE A 50 -1.36 0.20 -1.02
C ILE A 50 -1.02 1.69 -1.04
N LYS A 51 -1.74 2.50 -0.27
CA LYS A 51 -1.45 3.93 -0.15
C LYS A 51 -0.06 4.14 0.41
N ASP A 52 0.25 3.47 1.51
CA ASP A 52 1.57 3.50 2.14
C ASP A 52 2.67 3.05 1.18
N LEU A 53 2.48 1.95 0.43
CA LEU A 53 3.42 1.50 -0.60
C LEU A 53 3.74 2.57 -1.64
N CYS A 54 2.79 3.45 -1.94
CA CYS A 54 2.96 4.50 -2.94
C CYS A 54 3.49 5.81 -2.34
N THR A 55 3.36 6.04 -1.04
CA THR A 55 3.62 7.34 -0.42
C THR A 55 4.71 7.35 0.64
N LEU A 56 5.05 6.19 1.21
CA LEU A 56 6.07 6.04 2.25
C LEU A 56 7.36 5.44 1.68
N THR A 57 8.46 5.68 2.40
CA THR A 57 9.74 5.03 2.16
C THR A 57 9.72 3.57 2.63
N SER A 58 10.65 2.75 2.14
CA SER A 58 10.78 1.35 2.57
C SER A 58 11.01 1.20 4.06
N GLU A 59 11.74 2.12 4.70
CA GLU A 59 11.98 2.13 6.15
C GLU A 59 10.68 2.38 6.93
N GLU A 60 9.88 3.37 6.51
CA GLU A 60 8.59 3.67 7.12
C GLU A 60 7.58 2.53 6.95
N ILE A 61 7.57 1.87 5.78
CA ILE A 61 6.73 0.69 5.53
C ILE A 61 7.15 -0.47 6.44
N ALA A 62 8.45 -0.72 6.55
CA ALA A 62 9.01 -1.74 7.42
C ALA A 62 8.60 -1.51 8.88
N GLU A 63 8.81 -0.30 9.39
CA GLU A 63 8.42 0.07 10.75
C GLU A 63 6.91 -0.09 10.97
N LYS A 64 6.09 0.43 10.05
CA LYS A 64 4.63 0.48 10.20
C LYS A 64 3.97 -0.90 10.07
N TRP A 65 4.38 -1.72 9.10
CA TRP A 65 3.66 -2.95 8.74
C TRP A 65 4.34 -4.23 9.22
N TYR A 66 5.66 -4.21 9.41
CA TYR A 66 6.44 -5.39 9.83
C TYR A 66 6.97 -5.27 11.27
N GLY A 67 7.03 -4.04 11.79
CA GLY A 67 7.49 -3.69 13.13
C GLY A 67 9.01 -3.43 13.16
N ALA A 68 9.42 -2.30 13.74
CA ALA A 68 10.78 -1.76 13.75
C ALA A 68 11.91 -2.63 14.36
N ASN A 69 11.63 -3.86 14.80
CA ASN A 69 12.58 -4.71 15.53
C ASN A 69 12.91 -6.04 14.84
N ARG A 70 12.62 -6.15 13.54
CA ARG A 70 12.98 -7.32 12.74
C ARG A 70 14.24 -7.00 11.93
N GLU A 71 15.40 -7.40 12.44
CA GLU A 71 16.72 -7.32 11.76
C GLU A 71 16.68 -7.94 10.33
N ASP A 72 15.67 -8.77 10.06
CA ASP A 72 15.34 -9.43 8.81
C ASP A 72 14.66 -8.55 7.75
N ILE A 73 14.09 -7.39 8.09
CA ILE A 73 13.36 -6.57 7.08
C ILE A 73 14.32 -5.88 6.11
N GLY A 74 15.53 -5.52 6.56
CA GLY A 74 16.57 -4.94 5.70
C GLY A 74 17.02 -5.85 4.54
N PHE A 75 16.62 -7.14 4.54
CA PHE A 75 16.90 -8.07 3.45
C PHE A 75 15.90 -7.93 2.28
N TYR A 76 14.64 -7.54 2.54
CA TYR A 76 13.59 -7.46 1.52
C TYR A 76 13.64 -6.17 0.68
N PHE A 77 14.37 -5.15 1.14
CA PHE A 77 14.39 -3.81 0.52
C PHE A 77 15.80 -3.32 0.16
N LYS A 78 16.82 -4.19 0.17
CA LYS A 78 18.15 -3.82 -0.35
C LYS A 78 18.06 -3.64 -1.87
N GLU A 79 18.37 -2.42 -2.31
CA GLU A 79 18.60 -2.03 -3.71
C GLU A 79 19.62 -2.91 -4.42
#